data_AF-A0A5J4N6A6-F1
#
_entry.id   AF-A0A5J4N6A6-F1
#
_cell.length_a   1.000
_cell.length_b   1.000
_cell.length_c   1.000
_cell.angle_alpha   90.00
_cell.angle_beta   90.00
_cell.angle_gamma   90.00
#
_symmetry.space_group_name_H-M   'P 1'
#
loop_
_entity.id
_entity.type
_entity.pdbx_description
1 polymer ?
#
loop_
_entity_poly.entity_id
_entity_poly.type
_entity_poly.pdbx_seq_one_letter_code
_entity_poly.pdbx_strand_id
1 'polypeptide(L)'
;MLHSKLKDLYGCDNEDESRCVCKNFMVEQMVFFLQNCPAFLKFSQFVLNLVEVLSLEKENLYDPLSVENPLLNILRVYLNLCIQVNNEIRGFLDNLFEPFLVEELLTTDSLFCGEIYSTVCSVMFPSHTRSHITPLLEVYLCLELEASEATNERYNPFSSVLTSGSVNEKLKLIEIGRLLAKPGQFFNLVQPYYCAFMPYARGALMHRIRLLCSDNYSEHFLDSILQYKEEIVKKTWLNRVFSDNPTELKLLSHQFSDDLIYQLFYDVRKPDIFSLIIEFPDSVAALLDLGKCLEHISFRQDLIVHLTEGVSHYFIPIFRITNLIVQVTKGFMTFVPVS
;
A
#
# COMPACT_ATOMS: atom_id res chain seq x y z
N MET A 1 33.52 17.80 -4.31
CA MET A 1 34.45 16.66 -4.46
C MET A 1 34.05 15.77 -5.63
N LEU A 2 32.80 15.32 -5.71
CA LEU A 2 32.29 14.50 -6.82
C LEU A 2 32.45 15.14 -8.21
N HIS A 3 32.05 16.40 -8.37
CA HIS A 3 32.23 17.15 -9.65
C HIS A 3 33.69 17.14 -10.12
N SER A 4 34.66 17.38 -9.24
CA SER A 4 36.10 17.30 -9.56
C SER A 4 36.51 15.91 -10.05
N LYS A 5 36.02 14.84 -9.43
CA LYS A 5 36.37 13.47 -9.84
C LYS A 5 35.73 13.08 -11.18
N LEU A 6 34.46 13.47 -11.39
CA LEU A 6 33.79 13.29 -12.68
C LEU A 6 34.50 14.10 -13.77
N LYS A 7 34.96 15.32 -13.45
CA LYS A 7 35.74 16.17 -14.35
C LYS A 7 37.02 15.47 -14.80
N ASP A 8 37.77 14.89 -13.85
CA ASP A 8 39.00 14.15 -14.13
C ASP A 8 38.74 12.87 -14.95
N LEU A 9 37.67 12.13 -14.61
CA LEU A 9 37.29 10.89 -15.30
C LEU A 9 36.87 11.14 -16.76
N TYR A 10 36.09 12.20 -16.99
CA TYR A 10 35.52 12.53 -18.30
C TYR A 10 36.33 13.58 -19.08
N GLY A 11 37.45 14.07 -18.53
CA GLY A 11 38.29 15.09 -19.16
C GLY A 11 37.54 16.40 -19.44
N CYS A 12 36.67 16.84 -18.53
CA CYS A 12 35.96 18.11 -18.68
C CYS A 12 36.84 19.28 -18.22
N ASP A 13 36.74 20.45 -18.86
CA ASP A 13 37.59 21.60 -18.48
C ASP A 13 36.87 22.63 -17.58
N ASN A 14 35.54 22.63 -17.55
CA ASN A 14 34.74 23.61 -16.81
C ASN A 14 34.83 23.43 -15.29
N GLU A 15 35.20 24.48 -14.57
CA GLU A 15 35.22 24.49 -13.10
C GLU A 15 33.84 24.72 -12.48
N ASP A 16 32.96 25.43 -13.20
CA ASP A 16 31.57 25.66 -12.79
C ASP A 16 30.74 24.37 -12.99
N GLU A 17 30.31 23.77 -11.88
CA GLU A 17 29.48 22.56 -11.84
C GLU A 17 28.19 22.73 -12.65
N SER A 18 27.59 23.93 -12.65
CA SER A 18 26.33 24.20 -13.36
C SER A 18 26.48 24.22 -14.89
N ARG A 19 27.72 24.35 -15.38
CA ARG A 19 28.06 24.42 -16.81
C ARG A 19 28.90 23.23 -17.27
N CYS A 20 29.21 22.29 -16.39
CA CYS A 20 29.97 21.11 -16.73
C CYS A 20 29.06 19.96 -17.19
N VAL A 21 29.50 19.22 -18.19
CA VAL A 21 28.75 18.09 -18.77
C VAL A 21 29.13 16.72 -18.19
N CYS A 22 30.12 16.66 -17.28
CA CYS A 22 30.63 15.41 -16.71
C CYS A 22 29.54 14.56 -16.02
N LYS A 23 28.55 15.23 -15.45
CA LYS A 23 27.38 14.62 -14.82
C LYS A 23 26.43 13.99 -15.84
N ASN A 24 26.20 14.65 -16.96
CA ASN A 24 25.40 14.10 -18.06
C ASN A 24 26.07 12.86 -18.67
N PHE A 25 27.39 12.90 -18.87
CA PHE A 25 28.14 11.73 -19.34
C PHE A 25 28.02 10.55 -18.38
N MET A 26 28.06 10.79 -17.06
CA MET A 26 27.86 9.73 -16.08
C MET A 26 26.46 9.11 -16.17
N VAL A 27 25.42 9.93 -16.29
CA VAL A 27 24.04 9.45 -16.45
C VAL A 27 23.91 8.65 -17.75
N GLU A 28 24.45 9.14 -18.86
CA GLU A 28 24.45 8.43 -20.15
C GLU A 28 25.17 7.08 -20.07
N GLN A 29 26.36 7.03 -19.46
CA GLN A 29 27.09 5.79 -19.25
C GLN A 29 26.32 4.82 -18.36
N MET A 30 25.65 5.31 -17.32
CA MET A 30 24.84 4.46 -16.45
C MET A 30 23.61 3.91 -17.17
N VAL A 31 22.93 4.72 -18.00
CA VAL A 31 21.82 4.24 -18.84
C VAL A 31 22.33 3.17 -19.81
N PHE A 32 23.45 3.42 -20.49
CA PHE A 32 24.05 2.45 -21.39
C PHE A 32 24.43 1.16 -20.66
N PHE A 33 25.05 1.26 -19.48
CA PHE A 33 25.38 0.10 -18.65
C PHE A 33 24.11 -0.69 -18.29
N LEU A 34 23.09 -0.03 -17.74
CA LEU A 34 21.84 -0.69 -17.34
C LEU A 34 21.18 -1.39 -18.51
N GLN A 35 21.09 -0.75 -19.68
CA GLN A 35 20.47 -1.36 -20.88
C GLN A 35 21.19 -2.62 -21.38
N ASN A 36 22.47 -2.78 -21.06
CA ASN A 36 23.29 -3.90 -21.52
C ASN A 36 23.65 -4.89 -20.41
N CYS A 37 23.34 -4.60 -19.14
CA CYS A 37 23.75 -5.48 -18.05
C CYS A 37 22.87 -6.74 -17.98
N PRO A 38 23.44 -7.93 -17.70
CA PRO A 38 22.69 -9.19 -17.72
C PRO A 38 21.50 -9.22 -16.76
N ALA A 39 21.63 -8.60 -15.59
CA ALA A 39 20.56 -8.54 -14.59
C ALA A 39 19.36 -7.73 -15.10
N PHE A 40 19.60 -6.59 -15.74
CA PHE A 40 18.55 -5.76 -16.29
C PHE A 40 17.84 -6.43 -17.48
N LEU A 41 18.59 -7.09 -18.37
CA LEU A 41 17.98 -7.84 -19.48
C LEU A 41 17.04 -8.94 -18.97
N LYS A 42 17.45 -9.66 -17.91
CA LYS A 42 16.58 -10.64 -17.24
C LYS A 42 15.36 -9.98 -16.58
N PHE A 43 15.55 -8.83 -15.93
CA PHE A 43 14.46 -8.07 -15.32
C PHE A 43 13.44 -7.61 -16.36
N SER A 44 13.90 -7.02 -17.46
CA SER A 44 13.04 -6.58 -18.55
C SER A 44 12.24 -7.75 -19.15
N GLN A 45 12.90 -8.88 -19.42
CA GLN A 45 12.21 -10.08 -19.91
C GLN A 45 11.19 -10.63 -18.89
N PHE A 46 11.55 -10.64 -17.60
CA PHE A 46 10.64 -11.05 -16.52
C PHE A 46 9.37 -10.19 -16.50
N VAL A 47 9.52 -8.87 -16.58
CA VAL A 47 8.40 -7.92 -16.55
C VAL A 47 7.49 -8.06 -17.77
N LEU A 48 8.05 -8.37 -18.94
CA LEU A 48 7.25 -8.67 -20.14
C LEU A 48 6.43 -9.95 -19.97
N ASN A 49 7.04 -11.01 -19.43
CA ASN A 49 6.37 -12.29 -19.21
C ASN A 49 5.33 -12.22 -18.07
N LEU A 50 5.50 -11.29 -17.13
CA LEU A 50 4.61 -11.11 -15.98
C LEU A 50 3.18 -10.77 -16.39
N VAL A 51 2.99 -10.05 -17.51
CA VAL A 51 1.67 -9.70 -18.06
C VAL A 51 0.84 -10.94 -18.34
N GLU A 52 1.45 -11.94 -18.98
CA GLU A 52 0.76 -13.18 -19.33
C GLU A 52 0.37 -13.96 -18.09
N VAL A 53 1.29 -14.04 -17.11
CA VAL A 53 1.07 -14.80 -15.87
C VAL A 53 -0.02 -14.17 -15.00
N LEU A 54 0.04 -12.86 -14.75
CA LEU A 54 -0.94 -12.17 -13.90
C LEU A 54 -2.32 -12.05 -14.57
N SER A 55 -2.39 -12.02 -15.90
CA SER A 55 -3.68 -12.00 -16.60
C SER A 55 -4.49 -13.29 -16.42
N LEU A 56 -3.82 -14.39 -16.08
CA LEU A 56 -4.43 -15.71 -15.84
C LEU A 56 -4.86 -15.89 -14.37
N GLU A 57 -4.23 -15.17 -13.45
CA GLU A 57 -4.49 -15.25 -12.00
C GLU A 57 -5.42 -14.10 -11.56
N LYS A 58 -6.73 -14.38 -11.49
CA LYS A 58 -7.71 -13.48 -10.86
C LYS A 58 -7.75 -13.66 -9.34
N GLU A 59 -6.62 -13.52 -8.68
CA GLU A 59 -6.57 -13.67 -7.24
C GLU A 59 -6.95 -12.36 -6.52
N ASN A 60 -7.72 -12.50 -5.44
CA ASN A 60 -8.01 -11.40 -4.55
C ASN A 60 -6.82 -11.18 -3.62
N LEU A 61 -5.95 -10.23 -3.96
CA LEU A 61 -4.74 -9.91 -3.18
C LEU A 61 -5.03 -9.32 -1.79
N TYR A 62 -6.29 -9.10 -1.44
CA TYR A 62 -6.69 -8.65 -0.10
C TYR A 62 -6.85 -9.79 0.90
N ASP A 63 -6.96 -11.04 0.44
CA ASP A 63 -7.02 -12.24 1.28
C ASP A 63 -5.61 -12.76 1.62
N PRO A 64 -5.42 -13.44 2.77
CA PRO A 64 -4.16 -14.09 3.09
C PRO A 64 -3.76 -15.12 2.03
N LEU A 65 -2.51 -15.07 1.57
CA LEU A 65 -2.03 -15.94 0.51
C LEU A 65 -1.69 -17.34 1.04
N SER A 66 -2.04 -18.40 0.31
CA SER A 66 -1.55 -19.75 0.61
C SER A 66 -0.03 -19.83 0.41
N VAL A 67 0.65 -20.75 1.10
CA VAL A 67 2.10 -20.99 0.92
C VAL A 67 2.39 -21.56 -0.47
N GLU A 68 1.45 -22.33 -1.02
CA GLU A 68 1.56 -22.91 -2.36
C GLU A 68 1.21 -21.91 -3.46
N ASN A 69 0.90 -20.66 -3.08
CA ASN A 69 0.47 -19.64 -4.02
C ASN A 69 1.61 -19.30 -5.00
N PRO A 70 1.36 -19.38 -6.32
CA PRO A 70 2.38 -19.14 -7.36
C PRO A 70 2.96 -17.73 -7.31
N LEU A 71 2.19 -16.72 -6.86
CA LEU A 71 2.64 -15.33 -6.72
C LEU A 71 3.80 -15.20 -5.74
N LEU A 72 3.92 -16.08 -4.73
CA LEU A 72 5.07 -16.04 -3.81
C LEU A 72 6.38 -16.39 -4.53
N ASN A 73 6.34 -17.34 -5.47
CA ASN A 73 7.50 -17.67 -6.28
C ASN A 73 7.83 -16.53 -7.27
N ILE A 74 6.82 -15.91 -7.86
CA ILE A 74 7.00 -14.79 -8.79
C ILE A 74 7.60 -13.58 -8.05
N LEU A 75 7.08 -13.26 -6.86
CA LEU A 75 7.65 -12.23 -5.98
C LEU A 75 9.10 -12.55 -5.62
N ARG A 76 9.41 -13.81 -5.29
CA ARG A 76 10.79 -14.24 -5.01
C ARG A 76 11.73 -13.97 -6.18
N VAL A 77 11.31 -14.29 -7.41
CA VAL A 77 12.11 -14.02 -8.62
C VAL A 77 12.31 -12.52 -8.80
N TYR A 78 11.25 -11.73 -8.67
CA TYR A 78 11.31 -10.27 -8.76
C TYR A 78 12.32 -9.67 -7.75
N LEU A 79 12.18 -10.00 -6.47
CA LEU A 79 13.06 -9.48 -5.41
C LEU A 79 14.53 -9.87 -5.64
N ASN A 80 14.80 -11.10 -6.09
CA ASN A 80 16.15 -11.53 -6.41
C ASN A 80 16.74 -10.79 -7.62
N LEU A 81 15.92 -10.48 -8.63
CA LEU A 81 16.35 -9.66 -9.76
C LEU A 81 16.69 -8.23 -9.32
N CYS A 82 15.90 -7.64 -8.42
CA CYS A 82 16.21 -6.33 -7.83
C CYS A 82 17.57 -6.35 -7.08
N ILE A 83 17.86 -7.41 -6.31
CA ILE A 83 19.18 -7.59 -5.67
C ILE A 83 20.28 -7.68 -6.72
N GLN A 84 20.10 -8.49 -7.77
CA GLN A 84 21.10 -8.64 -8.83
C GLN A 84 21.40 -7.32 -9.52
N VAL A 85 20.36 -6.53 -9.82
CA VAL A 85 20.53 -5.19 -10.41
C VAL A 85 21.31 -4.27 -9.47
N ASN A 86 20.98 -4.24 -8.17
CA ASN A 86 21.74 -3.46 -7.20
C ASN A 86 23.23 -3.85 -7.15
N ASN A 87 23.53 -5.15 -7.17
CA ASN A 87 24.90 -5.65 -7.15
C ASN A 87 25.67 -5.26 -8.42
N GLU A 88 25.03 -5.32 -9.58
CA GLU A 88 25.63 -4.92 -10.87
C GLU A 88 25.87 -3.40 -10.92
N ILE A 89 24.92 -2.57 -10.46
CA ILE A 89 25.11 -1.11 -10.35
C ILE A 89 26.28 -0.80 -9.41
N ARG A 90 26.34 -1.49 -8.26
CA ARG A 90 27.45 -1.33 -7.32
C ARG A 90 28.78 -1.68 -7.97
N GLY A 91 28.87 -2.83 -8.64
CA GLY A 91 30.08 -3.25 -9.34
C GLY A 91 30.50 -2.27 -10.45
N PHE A 92 29.54 -1.69 -11.17
CA PHE A 92 29.81 -0.63 -12.14
C PHE A 92 30.41 0.61 -11.47
N LEU A 93 29.82 1.07 -10.37
CA LEU A 93 30.30 2.26 -9.65
C LEU A 93 31.65 2.03 -8.97
N ASP A 94 31.89 0.85 -8.39
CA ASP A 94 33.17 0.46 -7.80
C ASP A 94 34.30 0.39 -8.84
N ASN A 95 33.98 0.19 -10.12
CA ASN A 95 34.96 0.25 -11.21
C ASN A 95 35.28 1.68 -11.65
N LEU A 96 34.36 2.63 -11.42
CA LEU A 96 34.52 4.03 -11.81
C LEU A 96 35.09 4.89 -10.67
N PHE A 97 34.80 4.52 -9.43
CA PHE A 97 35.13 5.28 -8.23
C PHE A 97 35.85 4.40 -7.22
N GLU A 98 36.72 4.99 -6.41
CA GLU A 98 37.28 4.29 -5.25
C GLU A 98 36.17 3.87 -4.27
N PRO A 99 36.23 2.68 -3.64
CA PRO A 99 35.13 2.14 -2.83
C PRO A 99 34.64 3.07 -1.72
N PHE A 100 35.53 3.87 -1.13
CA PHE A 100 35.16 4.82 -0.08
C PHE A 100 34.22 5.93 -0.59
N LEU A 101 34.32 6.30 -1.86
CA LEU A 101 33.47 7.32 -2.49
C LEU A 101 32.09 6.75 -2.76
N VAL A 102 32.01 5.48 -3.14
CA VAL A 102 30.75 4.79 -3.38
C VAL A 102 29.97 4.69 -2.07
N GLU A 103 30.66 4.38 -0.96
CA GLU A 103 30.07 4.44 0.39
C GLU A 103 29.69 5.88 0.80
N GLU A 104 30.53 6.88 0.52
CA GLU A 104 30.22 8.29 0.78
C GLU A 104 28.98 8.74 0.00
N LEU A 105 28.84 8.33 -1.26
CA LEU A 105 27.65 8.58 -2.08
C LEU A 105 26.41 7.95 -1.44
N LEU A 106 26.47 6.68 -1.03
CA LEU A 106 25.33 5.98 -0.42
C LEU A 106 24.92 6.52 0.96
N THR A 107 25.84 7.16 1.67
CA THR A 107 25.61 7.68 3.03
C THR A 107 25.29 9.17 3.08
N THR A 108 25.73 9.94 2.08
CA THR A 108 25.35 11.34 1.94
C THR A 108 24.07 11.44 1.12
N ASP A 109 23.06 12.13 1.66
CA ASP A 109 21.81 12.47 0.97
C ASP A 109 22.10 13.54 -0.11
N SER A 110 22.91 13.14 -1.10
CA SER A 110 23.40 13.98 -2.16
C SER A 110 22.39 13.98 -3.29
N LEU A 111 22.15 15.17 -3.88
CA LEU A 111 21.34 15.33 -5.09
C LEU A 111 21.74 14.33 -6.20
N PHE A 112 23.03 13.95 -6.24
CA PHE A 112 23.56 12.97 -7.17
C PHE A 112 23.02 11.55 -6.96
N CYS A 113 22.88 11.08 -5.72
CA CYS A 113 22.26 9.78 -5.45
C CYS A 113 20.78 9.76 -5.81
N GLY A 114 20.07 10.88 -5.60
CA GLY A 114 18.71 11.05 -6.07
C GLY A 114 18.60 10.95 -7.60
N GLU A 115 19.57 11.46 -8.34
CA GLU A 115 19.61 11.35 -9.79
C GLU A 115 20.02 9.97 -10.29
N ILE A 116 20.95 9.31 -9.63
CA ILE A 116 21.27 7.91 -9.90
C ILE A 116 20.01 7.06 -9.70
N TYR A 117 19.35 7.21 -8.55
CA TYR A 117 18.12 6.51 -8.24
C TYR A 117 17.02 6.79 -9.28
N SER A 118 16.81 8.06 -9.63
CA SER A 118 15.84 8.47 -10.66
C SER A 118 16.14 7.84 -12.02
N THR A 119 17.41 7.83 -12.42
CA THR A 119 17.87 7.22 -13.67
C THR A 119 17.62 5.72 -13.66
N VAL A 120 18.05 5.01 -12.62
CA VAL A 120 17.82 3.56 -12.46
C VAL A 120 16.32 3.25 -12.49
N CYS A 121 15.51 3.99 -11.74
CA CYS A 121 14.06 3.83 -11.71
C CYS A 121 13.40 4.10 -13.08
N SER A 122 13.88 5.08 -13.84
CA SER A 122 13.35 5.38 -15.17
C SER A 122 13.62 4.26 -16.17
N VAL A 123 14.76 3.57 -16.02
CA VAL A 123 15.17 2.45 -16.87
C VAL A 123 14.48 1.15 -16.45
N MET A 124 14.35 0.90 -15.13
CA MET A 124 13.67 -0.28 -14.59
C MET A 124 12.15 -0.21 -14.65
N PHE A 125 11.57 0.97 -14.46
CA PHE A 125 10.13 1.17 -14.45
C PHE A 125 9.67 2.19 -15.51
N PRO A 126 9.85 1.90 -16.81
CA PRO A 126 9.15 2.63 -17.86
C PRO A 126 7.65 2.72 -17.55
N SER A 127 7.03 3.82 -17.95
CA SER A 127 5.61 4.09 -17.65
C SER A 127 4.67 2.95 -18.07
N HIS A 128 4.99 2.22 -19.15
CA HIS A 128 4.20 1.11 -19.67
C HIS A 128 4.40 -0.22 -18.92
N THR A 129 5.42 -0.37 -18.08
CA THR A 129 5.66 -1.58 -17.30
C THR A 129 5.27 -1.46 -15.83
N ARG A 130 5.10 -0.23 -15.34
CA ARG A 130 4.78 0.05 -13.93
C ARG A 130 3.51 -0.67 -13.47
N SER A 131 2.46 -0.67 -14.29
CA SER A 131 1.20 -1.37 -14.00
C SER A 131 1.35 -2.88 -13.88
N HIS A 132 2.34 -3.48 -14.54
CA HIS A 132 2.56 -4.93 -14.48
C HIS A 132 3.21 -5.35 -13.17
N ILE A 133 3.97 -4.46 -12.53
CA ILE A 133 4.70 -4.76 -11.30
C ILE A 133 3.87 -4.43 -10.06
N THR A 134 2.89 -3.54 -10.18
CA THR A 134 1.97 -3.18 -9.08
C THR A 134 1.43 -4.40 -8.33
N PRO A 135 0.92 -5.47 -8.97
CA PRO A 135 0.43 -6.64 -8.26
C PRO A 135 1.50 -7.34 -7.40
N LEU A 136 2.77 -7.33 -7.81
CA LEU A 136 3.86 -7.90 -7.00
C LEU A 136 4.16 -7.03 -5.77
N LEU A 137 4.03 -5.70 -5.90
CA LEU A 137 4.12 -4.80 -4.76
C LEU A 137 2.96 -5.06 -3.79
N GLU A 138 1.74 -5.27 -4.31
CA GLU A 138 0.56 -5.60 -3.52
C GLU A 138 0.69 -6.96 -2.80
N VAL A 139 1.25 -7.98 -3.46
CA VAL A 139 1.60 -9.27 -2.83
C VAL A 139 2.56 -9.05 -1.66
N TYR A 140 3.62 -8.25 -1.83
CA TYR A 140 4.53 -7.92 -0.74
C TYR A 140 3.83 -7.20 0.42
N LEU A 141 2.98 -6.21 0.11
CA LEU A 141 2.20 -5.47 1.10
C LEU A 141 1.21 -6.37 1.83
N CYS A 142 0.62 -7.36 1.16
CA CYS A 142 -0.21 -8.40 1.75
C CYS A 142 0.57 -9.22 2.79
N LEU A 143 1.76 -9.69 2.42
CA LEU A 143 2.62 -10.45 3.34
C LEU A 143 3.01 -9.64 4.59
N GLU A 144 3.36 -8.36 4.42
CA GLU A 144 3.66 -7.47 5.55
C GLU A 144 2.42 -7.21 6.44
N LEU A 145 1.23 -7.13 5.84
CA LEU A 145 -0.04 -6.99 6.57
C LEU A 145 -0.35 -8.24 7.39
N GLU A 146 -0.31 -9.43 6.76
CA GLU A 146 -0.50 -10.71 7.44
C GLU A 146 0.45 -10.87 8.62
N ALA A 147 1.74 -10.56 8.43
CA ALA A 147 2.72 -10.63 9.48
C ALA A 147 2.43 -9.64 10.62
N SER A 148 1.85 -8.48 10.31
CA SER A 148 1.50 -7.45 11.29
C SER A 148 0.29 -7.85 12.12
N GLU A 149 -0.73 -8.39 11.46
CA GLU A 149 -1.92 -8.98 12.07
C GLU A 149 -1.55 -10.15 13.00
N ALA A 150 -0.67 -11.04 12.56
CA ALA A 150 -0.21 -12.19 13.35
C ALA A 150 0.59 -11.79 14.60
N THR A 151 1.30 -10.65 14.57
CA THR A 151 2.11 -10.21 15.73
C THR A 151 1.26 -9.55 16.81
N ASN A 152 0.14 -8.92 16.42
CA ASN A 152 -0.72 -8.15 17.32
C ASN A 152 -2.17 -8.66 17.27
N GLU A 153 -2.34 -9.98 17.34
CA GLU A 153 -3.63 -10.67 17.20
C GLU A 153 -4.72 -10.11 18.13
N ARG A 154 -4.35 -9.67 19.34
CA ARG A 154 -5.26 -9.03 20.30
C ARG A 154 -6.03 -7.83 19.71
N TYR A 155 -5.41 -7.09 18.80
CA TYR A 155 -6.02 -5.92 18.16
C TYR A 155 -6.54 -6.22 16.75
N ASN A 156 -6.60 -7.50 16.36
CA ASN A 156 -7.09 -7.93 15.06
C ASN A 156 -8.55 -8.42 15.16
N PRO A 157 -9.56 -7.57 14.88
CA PRO A 157 -10.96 -7.98 14.88
C PRO A 157 -11.29 -8.92 13.70
N PHE A 158 -10.41 -9.02 12.70
CA PHE A 158 -10.62 -9.83 11.50
C PHE A 158 -10.14 -11.27 11.66
N SER A 159 -9.53 -11.63 12.79
CA SER A 159 -9.01 -12.99 13.06
C SER A 159 -10.09 -14.08 13.03
N SER A 160 -11.35 -13.72 13.28
CA SER A 160 -12.50 -14.63 13.19
C SER A 160 -12.91 -14.95 11.75
N VAL A 161 -12.62 -14.05 10.80
CA VAL A 161 -13.03 -14.15 9.39
C VAL A 161 -11.87 -14.43 8.44
N LEU A 162 -10.63 -14.13 8.87
CA LEU A 162 -9.41 -14.35 8.12
C LEU A 162 -8.42 -15.15 8.97
N THR A 163 -8.09 -16.36 8.51
CA THR A 163 -7.06 -17.19 9.13
C THR A 163 -5.73 -16.99 8.41
N SER A 164 -4.73 -16.45 9.09
CA SER A 164 -3.37 -16.35 8.56
C SER A 164 -2.56 -17.61 8.89
N GLY A 165 -2.06 -18.29 7.85
CA GLY A 165 -1.06 -19.33 8.00
C GLY A 165 0.34 -18.70 8.00
N SER A 166 0.96 -18.57 9.17
CA SER A 166 2.36 -18.14 9.27
C SER A 166 3.29 -19.31 8.92
N VAL A 167 4.10 -19.14 7.87
CA VAL A 167 5.13 -20.11 7.47
C VAL A 167 6.43 -19.36 7.16
N ASN A 168 7.55 -19.96 7.57
CA ASN A 168 8.91 -19.43 7.42
C ASN A 168 9.26 -18.89 6.01
N GLU A 169 8.64 -19.40 4.95
CA GLU A 169 8.91 -18.95 3.59
C GLU A 169 8.41 -17.53 3.30
N LYS A 170 7.24 -17.16 3.80
CA LYS A 170 6.71 -15.79 3.68
C LYS A 170 7.61 -14.78 4.39
N LEU A 171 8.10 -15.15 5.58
CA LEU A 171 9.01 -14.31 6.36
C LEU A 171 10.33 -14.05 5.63
N LYS A 172 10.88 -15.04 4.92
CA LYS A 172 12.08 -14.84 4.09
C LYS A 172 11.86 -13.81 2.99
N LEU A 173 10.69 -13.82 2.33
CA LEU A 173 10.37 -12.83 1.29
C LEU A 173 10.23 -11.43 1.88
N ILE A 174 9.60 -11.32 3.05
CA ILE A 174 9.49 -10.07 3.80
C ILE A 174 10.89 -9.52 4.13
N GLU A 175 11.79 -10.36 4.65
CA GLU A 175 13.16 -9.95 4.98
C GLU A 175 13.94 -9.43 3.77
N ILE A 176 13.79 -10.08 2.62
CA ILE A 176 14.40 -9.65 1.36
C ILE A 176 13.83 -8.30 0.91
N GLY A 177 12.51 -8.12 0.94
CA GLY A 177 11.90 -6.85 0.55
C GLY A 177 12.27 -5.70 1.49
N ARG A 178 12.40 -5.95 2.80
CA ARG A 178 12.92 -4.96 3.76
C ARG A 178 14.36 -4.60 3.49
N LEU A 179 15.21 -5.57 3.13
CA LEU A 179 16.61 -5.30 2.74
C LEU A 179 16.68 -4.33 1.54
N LEU A 180 15.82 -4.53 0.54
CA LEU A 180 15.71 -3.67 -0.64
C LEU A 180 15.04 -2.31 -0.36
N ALA A 181 14.40 -2.15 0.80
CA ALA A 181 13.81 -0.89 1.25
C ALA A 181 14.77 -0.04 2.11
N LYS A 182 15.93 -0.57 2.49
CA LYS A 182 16.89 0.14 3.34
C LYS A 182 17.52 1.34 2.62
N PRO A 183 17.89 2.39 3.36
CA PRO A 183 18.77 3.43 2.85
C PRO A 183 20.08 2.87 2.32
N GLY A 184 20.72 3.58 1.39
CA GLY A 184 22.00 3.17 0.81
C GLY A 184 21.90 2.07 -0.27
N GLN A 185 20.72 1.89 -0.88
CA GLN A 185 20.56 1.09 -2.10
C GLN A 185 20.48 2.02 -3.32
N PHE A 186 21.18 1.70 -4.42
CA PHE A 186 21.05 2.45 -5.68
C PHE A 186 19.67 2.28 -6.31
N PHE A 187 19.07 1.11 -6.11
CA PHE A 187 17.69 0.80 -6.39
C PHE A 187 16.98 0.41 -5.09
N ASN A 188 16.19 1.34 -4.56
CA ASN A 188 15.37 1.19 -3.37
C ASN A 188 13.87 1.01 -3.72
N LEU A 189 13.21 0.03 -3.08
CA LEU A 189 11.78 -0.25 -3.25
C LEU A 189 10.84 0.67 -2.44
N VAL A 190 11.35 1.58 -1.61
CA VAL A 190 10.56 2.53 -0.80
C VAL A 190 9.60 3.35 -1.65
N GLN A 191 10.05 3.98 -2.74
CA GLN A 191 9.17 4.80 -3.58
C GLN A 191 8.10 3.97 -4.31
N PRO A 192 8.43 2.80 -4.92
CA PRO A 192 7.43 1.87 -5.40
C PRO A 192 6.39 1.48 -4.34
N TYR A 193 6.84 1.11 -3.13
CA TYR A 193 5.94 0.76 -2.03
C TYR A 193 5.08 1.95 -1.61
N TYR A 194 5.66 3.15 -1.47
CA TYR A 194 4.94 4.37 -1.13
C TYR A 194 3.78 4.64 -2.11
N CYS A 195 4.05 4.50 -3.42
CA CYS A 195 3.04 4.68 -4.45
C CYS A 195 1.92 3.63 -4.38
N ALA A 196 2.24 2.38 -4.04
CA ALA A 196 1.28 1.27 -3.97
C ALA A 196 0.53 1.19 -2.63
N PHE A 197 1.10 1.74 -1.55
CA PHE A 197 0.64 1.49 -0.18
C PHE A 197 -0.78 1.95 0.07
N MET A 198 -1.10 3.23 -0.17
CA MET A 198 -2.43 3.76 0.15
C MET A 198 -3.57 3.15 -0.67
N PRO A 199 -3.44 3.00 -2.01
CA PRO A 199 -4.45 2.30 -2.80
C PRO A 199 -4.69 0.88 -2.28
N TYR A 200 -3.61 0.13 -2.02
CA TYR A 200 -3.70 -1.23 -1.50
C TYR A 200 -4.33 -1.27 -0.10
N ALA A 201 -3.86 -0.44 0.83
CA ALA A 201 -4.33 -0.41 2.22
C ALA A 201 -5.82 -0.06 2.31
N ARG A 202 -6.30 0.89 1.50
CA ARG A 202 -7.74 1.20 1.43
C ARG A 202 -8.55 0.02 0.92
N GLY A 203 -8.09 -0.65 -0.15
CA GLY A 203 -8.74 -1.84 -0.68
C GLY A 203 -8.77 -3.00 0.32
N ALA A 204 -7.63 -3.29 0.95
CA ALA A 204 -7.48 -4.34 1.94
C ALA A 204 -8.35 -4.10 3.20
N LEU A 205 -8.40 -2.86 3.69
CA LEU A 205 -9.26 -2.48 4.81
C LEU A 205 -10.75 -2.60 4.43
N MET A 206 -11.15 -2.06 3.27
CA MET A 206 -12.53 -2.14 2.80
C MET A 206 -12.99 -3.61 2.68
N HIS A 207 -12.13 -4.47 2.12
CA HIS A 207 -12.39 -5.90 1.99
C HIS A 207 -12.55 -6.59 3.35
N ARG A 208 -11.63 -6.36 4.28
CA ARG A 208 -11.69 -6.90 5.65
C ARG A 208 -12.93 -6.45 6.41
N ILE A 209 -13.28 -5.17 6.33
CA ILE A 209 -14.49 -4.61 6.95
C ILE A 209 -15.73 -5.28 6.34
N ARG A 210 -15.77 -5.46 5.02
CA ARG A 210 -16.87 -6.16 4.34
C ARG A 210 -17.03 -7.60 4.84
N LEU A 211 -15.93 -8.36 4.93
CA LEU A 211 -15.97 -9.73 5.46
C LEU A 211 -16.47 -9.77 6.91
N LEU A 212 -15.98 -8.88 7.77
CA LEU A 212 -16.40 -8.81 9.17
C LEU A 212 -17.87 -8.44 9.33
N CYS A 213 -18.36 -7.55 8.47
CA CYS A 213 -19.72 -7.02 8.51
C CYS A 213 -20.76 -7.91 7.83
N SER A 214 -20.34 -8.81 6.94
CA SER A 214 -21.23 -9.65 6.12
C SER A 214 -22.16 -10.48 7.01
N ASP A 215 -23.47 -10.30 6.83
CA ASP A 215 -24.53 -11.02 7.55
C ASP A 215 -24.45 -10.96 9.09
N ASN A 216 -23.65 -10.04 9.65
CA ASN A 216 -23.58 -9.78 11.09
C ASN A 216 -23.96 -8.33 11.38
N TYR A 217 -25.17 -8.14 11.91
CA TYR A 217 -25.71 -6.82 12.24
C TYR A 217 -25.83 -6.59 13.76
N SER A 218 -25.60 -7.62 14.57
CA SER A 218 -25.83 -7.62 16.01
C SER A 218 -24.68 -7.06 16.84
N GLU A 219 -23.50 -6.89 16.25
CA GLU A 219 -22.29 -6.50 16.95
C GLU A 219 -21.81 -5.08 16.59
N HIS A 220 -21.10 -4.46 17.54
CA HIS A 220 -20.35 -3.23 17.32
C HIS A 220 -18.95 -3.56 16.82
N PHE A 221 -18.60 -3.06 15.64
CA PHE A 221 -17.28 -3.30 15.05
C PHE A 221 -16.46 -2.03 14.91
N LEU A 222 -17.10 -0.84 14.86
CA LEU A 222 -16.43 0.40 14.51
C LEU A 222 -15.25 0.73 15.44
N ASP A 223 -15.46 0.67 16.76
CA ASP A 223 -14.43 1.01 17.75
C ASP A 223 -13.23 0.03 17.67
N SER A 224 -13.49 -1.25 17.38
CA SER A 224 -12.45 -2.26 17.20
C SER A 224 -11.63 -2.04 15.92
N ILE A 225 -12.26 -1.55 14.85
CA ILE A 225 -11.59 -1.21 13.59
C ILE A 225 -10.76 0.07 13.74
N LEU A 226 -11.25 1.06 14.49
CA LEU A 226 -10.47 2.25 14.86
C LEU A 226 -9.21 1.86 15.66
N GLN A 227 -9.34 0.92 16.59
CA GLN A 227 -8.20 0.39 17.33
C GLN A 227 -7.23 -0.40 16.44
N TYR A 228 -7.75 -1.23 15.54
CA TYR A 228 -6.96 -1.95 14.53
C TYR A 228 -6.10 -1.00 13.69
N LYS A 229 -6.68 0.12 13.25
CA LYS A 229 -5.97 1.17 12.50
C LYS A 229 -4.78 1.73 13.29
N GLU A 230 -4.95 2.02 14.58
CA GLU A 230 -3.84 2.55 15.39
C GLU A 230 -2.77 1.49 15.69
N GLU A 231 -3.15 0.30 16.14
CA GLU A 231 -2.21 -0.71 16.64
C GLU A 231 -1.57 -1.56 15.54
N ILE A 232 -2.35 -1.98 14.54
CA ILE A 232 -1.84 -2.84 13.47
C ILE A 232 -1.39 -1.99 12.29
N VAL A 233 -2.25 -1.14 11.72
CA VAL A 233 -1.91 -0.40 10.49
C VAL A 233 -0.79 0.60 10.76
N LYS A 234 -0.96 1.53 11.70
CA LYS A 234 0.01 2.61 11.93
C LYS A 234 1.23 2.15 12.71
N LYS A 235 1.04 1.55 13.89
CA LYS A 235 2.16 1.17 14.77
C LYS A 235 2.96 -0.03 14.30
N THR A 236 2.39 -0.92 13.49
CA THR A 236 3.05 -2.17 13.10
C THR A 236 3.34 -2.23 11.61
N TRP A 237 2.30 -2.28 10.76
CA TRP A 237 2.43 -2.52 9.33
C TRP A 237 3.18 -1.39 8.62
N LEU A 238 2.73 -0.15 8.81
CA LEU A 238 3.36 1.02 8.21
C LEU A 238 4.81 1.19 8.70
N ASN A 239 5.03 1.01 10.00
CA ASN A 239 6.38 1.04 10.59
C ASN A 239 7.29 -0.06 10.03
N ARG A 240 6.78 -1.25 9.72
CA ARG A 240 7.60 -2.33 9.15
C ARG A 240 8.05 -2.06 7.72
N VAL A 241 7.18 -1.45 6.92
CA VAL A 241 7.48 -1.14 5.51
C VAL A 241 8.39 0.09 5.40
N PHE A 242 8.24 1.08 6.30
CA PHE A 242 8.90 2.38 6.19
C PHE A 242 9.74 2.77 7.43
N SER A 243 10.22 1.81 8.24
CA SER A 243 10.95 2.10 9.50
C SER A 243 12.11 3.06 9.32
N ASP A 244 12.85 2.88 8.21
CA ASP A 244 14.08 3.60 7.91
C ASP A 244 13.80 4.87 7.09
N ASN A 245 12.53 5.22 6.86
CA ASN A 245 12.07 6.31 5.99
C ASN A 245 11.03 7.17 6.74
N PRO A 246 11.47 7.99 7.73
CA PRO A 246 10.59 8.68 8.67
C PRO A 246 9.67 9.73 8.02
N THR A 247 10.09 10.30 6.89
CA THR A 247 9.30 11.29 6.15
C THR A 247 8.06 10.64 5.53
N GLU A 248 8.25 9.57 4.78
CA GLU A 248 7.22 8.76 4.13
C GLU A 248 6.28 8.17 5.19
N LEU A 249 6.85 7.61 6.26
CA LEU A 249 6.11 7.09 7.41
C LEU A 249 5.17 8.13 8.00
N LYS A 250 5.66 9.36 8.25
CA LYS A 250 4.84 10.44 8.82
C LYS A 250 3.72 10.85 7.87
N LEU A 251 4.03 11.04 6.58
CA LEU A 251 3.05 11.42 5.56
C LEU A 251 1.93 10.39 5.39
N LEU A 252 2.28 9.10 5.33
CA LEU A 252 1.30 8.02 5.24
C LEU A 252 0.50 7.88 6.53
N SER A 253 1.15 7.97 7.70
CA SER A 253 0.48 7.87 9.00
C SER A 253 -0.62 8.93 9.17
N HIS A 254 -0.39 10.16 8.68
CA HIS A 254 -1.40 11.21 8.69
C HIS A 254 -2.60 10.92 7.77
N GLN A 255 -2.43 10.12 6.71
CA GLN A 255 -3.53 9.74 5.82
C GLN A 255 -4.46 8.69 6.44
N PHE A 256 -4.02 7.97 7.48
CA PHE A 256 -4.86 7.07 8.28
C PHE A 256 -5.55 7.82 9.43
N SER A 257 -6.42 8.77 9.08
CA SER A 257 -7.31 9.46 10.02
C SER A 257 -8.48 8.57 10.46
N ASP A 258 -9.19 8.97 11.52
CA ASP A 258 -10.46 8.33 11.89
C ASP A 258 -11.51 8.52 10.78
N ASP A 259 -11.52 9.69 10.12
CA ASP A 259 -12.39 9.99 8.98
C ASP A 259 -12.24 8.97 7.85
N LEU A 260 -11.02 8.49 7.58
CA LEU A 260 -10.83 7.42 6.60
C LEU A 260 -11.60 6.15 7.01
N ILE A 261 -11.55 5.75 8.28
CA ILE A 261 -12.23 4.56 8.77
C ILE A 261 -13.75 4.74 8.76
N TYR A 262 -14.25 5.89 9.22
CA TYR A 262 -15.68 6.21 9.15
C TYR A 262 -16.19 6.18 7.69
N GLN A 263 -15.40 6.69 6.74
CA GLN A 263 -15.73 6.62 5.32
C GLN A 263 -15.80 5.17 4.82
N LEU A 264 -14.74 4.37 5.04
CA LEU A 264 -14.71 2.99 4.57
C LEU A 264 -15.83 2.14 5.21
N PHE A 265 -16.08 2.32 6.50
CA PHE A 265 -17.13 1.60 7.21
C PHE A 265 -18.52 1.95 6.68
N TYR A 266 -18.79 3.25 6.46
CA TYR A 266 -20.04 3.70 5.85
C TYR A 266 -20.20 3.13 4.44
N ASP A 267 -19.16 3.19 3.59
CA ASP A 267 -19.21 2.66 2.22
C ASP A 267 -19.50 1.14 2.18
N VAL A 268 -19.03 0.38 3.16
CA VAL A 268 -19.36 -1.06 3.31
C VAL A 268 -20.82 -1.26 3.73
N ARG A 269 -21.29 -0.52 4.73
CA ARG A 269 -22.60 -0.75 5.35
C ARG A 269 -23.76 -0.08 4.60
N LYS A 270 -23.50 0.95 3.80
CA LYS A 270 -24.50 1.72 3.06
C LYS A 270 -25.43 0.83 2.20
N PRO A 271 -24.92 -0.13 1.39
CA PRO A 271 -25.78 -1.02 0.61
C PRO A 271 -26.73 -1.88 1.46
N ASP A 272 -26.34 -2.19 2.70
CA ASP A 272 -27.09 -3.09 3.60
C ASP A 272 -28.09 -2.35 4.49
N ILE A 273 -28.24 -1.03 4.36
CA ILE A 273 -29.05 -0.22 5.28
C ILE A 273 -30.51 -0.70 5.34
N PHE A 274 -31.09 -1.16 4.23
CA PHE A 274 -32.44 -1.72 4.25
C PHE A 274 -32.50 -3.05 5.02
N SER A 275 -31.51 -3.92 4.86
CA SER A 275 -31.41 -5.18 5.62
C SER A 275 -31.28 -4.90 7.11
N LEU A 276 -30.40 -3.96 7.49
CA LEU A 276 -30.25 -3.48 8.86
C LEU A 276 -31.59 -3.00 9.43
N ILE A 277 -32.34 -2.21 8.67
CA ILE A 277 -33.64 -1.69 9.10
C ILE A 277 -34.69 -2.82 9.27
N ILE A 278 -34.69 -3.81 8.38
CA ILE A 278 -35.62 -4.96 8.44
C ILE A 278 -35.33 -5.83 9.67
N GLU A 279 -34.06 -6.02 10.01
CA GLU A 279 -33.60 -6.85 11.13
C GLU A 279 -33.64 -6.15 12.49
N PHE A 280 -34.17 -4.92 12.56
CA PHE A 280 -34.40 -4.26 13.84
C PHE A 280 -35.41 -5.05 14.71
N PRO A 281 -35.14 -5.28 16.01
CA PRO A 281 -34.16 -4.61 16.87
C PRO A 281 -32.77 -5.25 16.93
N ASP A 282 -32.56 -6.42 16.33
CA ASP A 282 -31.32 -7.19 16.47
C ASP A 282 -30.11 -6.45 15.83
N SER A 283 -30.37 -5.60 14.83
CA SER A 283 -29.37 -4.78 14.13
C SER A 283 -28.99 -3.46 14.81
N VAL A 284 -29.45 -3.20 16.05
CA VAL A 284 -29.28 -1.89 16.71
C VAL A 284 -27.82 -1.46 16.84
N ALA A 285 -26.92 -2.41 17.08
CA ALA A 285 -25.49 -2.14 17.22
C ALA A 285 -24.88 -1.57 15.93
N ALA A 286 -25.14 -2.22 14.79
CA ALA A 286 -24.67 -1.76 13.49
C ALA A 286 -25.29 -0.41 13.08
N LEU A 287 -26.55 -0.15 13.44
CA LEU A 287 -27.19 1.15 13.22
C LEU A 287 -26.56 2.28 14.05
N LEU A 288 -26.16 2.00 15.29
CA LEU A 288 -25.45 2.97 16.13
C LEU A 288 -24.03 3.26 15.62
N ASP A 289 -23.30 2.25 15.15
CA ASP A 289 -21.99 2.43 14.50
C ASP A 289 -22.10 3.29 13.22
N LEU A 290 -23.13 3.04 12.40
CA LEU A 290 -23.46 3.91 11.27
C LEU A 290 -23.81 5.34 11.71
N GLY A 291 -24.53 5.47 12.83
CA GLY A 291 -24.83 6.75 13.48
C GLY A 291 -23.58 7.57 13.75
N LYS A 292 -22.60 6.97 14.44
CA LYS A 292 -21.28 7.59 14.69
C LYS A 292 -20.62 8.05 13.39
N CYS A 293 -20.64 7.24 12.33
CA CYS A 293 -20.05 7.62 11.04
C CYS A 293 -20.68 8.89 10.43
N LEU A 294 -22.00 9.06 10.55
CA LEU A 294 -22.74 10.22 10.03
C LEU A 294 -22.58 11.50 10.88
N GLU A 295 -22.06 11.39 12.09
CA GLU A 295 -21.68 12.53 12.93
C GLU A 295 -20.33 13.11 12.53
N HIS A 296 -19.40 12.24 12.12
CA HIS A 296 -18.04 12.62 11.76
C HIS A 296 -17.89 13.04 10.29
N ILE A 297 -18.77 12.57 9.39
CA ILE A 297 -18.66 12.87 7.96
C ILE A 297 -19.98 13.33 7.35
N SER A 298 -19.88 14.24 6.38
CA SER A 298 -20.95 14.84 5.59
C SER A 298 -21.68 13.88 4.63
N PHE A 299 -22.00 12.65 5.05
CA PHE A 299 -22.69 11.64 4.22
C PHE A 299 -24.21 11.73 4.26
N ARG A 300 -24.79 12.65 5.04
CA ARG A 300 -26.25 12.74 5.23
C ARG A 300 -27.02 12.87 3.92
N GLN A 301 -26.54 13.70 2.99
CA GLN A 301 -27.19 13.89 1.70
C GLN A 301 -27.09 12.65 0.82
N ASP A 302 -25.92 12.01 0.80
CA ASP A 302 -25.68 10.77 0.06
C ASP A 302 -26.57 9.63 0.58
N LEU A 303 -26.72 9.52 1.90
CA LEU A 303 -27.61 8.56 2.54
C LEU A 303 -29.08 8.81 2.16
N ILE A 304 -29.53 10.07 2.20
CA ILE A 304 -30.91 10.44 1.83
C ILE A 304 -31.20 10.02 0.38
N VAL A 305 -30.28 10.29 -0.54
CA VAL A 305 -30.42 9.88 -1.96
C VAL A 305 -30.53 8.36 -2.05
N HIS A 306 -29.62 7.62 -1.43
CA HIS A 306 -29.61 6.16 -1.46
C HIS A 306 -30.89 5.54 -0.87
N LEU A 307 -31.37 6.06 0.25
CA LEU A 307 -32.64 5.64 0.85
C LEU A 307 -33.85 5.95 -0.03
N THR A 308 -33.87 7.13 -0.66
CA THR A 308 -34.96 7.54 -1.55
C THR A 308 -35.05 6.62 -2.78
N GLU A 309 -33.90 6.29 -3.37
CA GLU A 309 -33.80 5.34 -4.49
C GLU A 309 -34.20 3.92 -4.05
N GLY A 310 -33.69 3.44 -2.92
CA GLY A 310 -34.00 2.10 -2.44
C GLY A 310 -35.47 1.90 -2.09
N VAL A 311 -36.13 2.91 -1.51
CA VAL A 311 -37.58 2.87 -1.24
C VAL A 311 -38.42 2.73 -2.51
N SER A 312 -37.94 3.27 -3.65
CA SER A 312 -38.62 3.08 -4.94
C SER A 312 -38.48 1.65 -5.49
N HIS A 313 -37.43 0.93 -5.10
CA HIS A 313 -37.10 -0.42 -5.55
C HIS A 313 -37.69 -1.51 -4.65
N TYR A 314 -37.55 -1.35 -3.34
CA TYR A 314 -38.13 -2.24 -2.35
C TYR A 314 -39.57 -1.79 -2.11
N PHE A 315 -40.53 -2.47 -2.74
CA PHE A 315 -41.99 -2.29 -2.58
C PHE A 315 -42.45 -2.63 -1.13
N ILE A 316 -41.88 -1.95 -0.15
CA ILE A 316 -42.28 -2.03 1.25
C ILE A 316 -43.56 -1.19 1.36
N PRO A 317 -44.63 -1.67 2.02
CA PRO A 317 -45.84 -0.88 2.21
C PRO A 317 -45.47 0.48 2.80
N ILE A 318 -45.81 1.56 2.09
CA ILE A 318 -45.46 2.96 2.39
C ILE A 318 -45.70 3.30 3.88
N PHE A 319 -46.72 2.68 4.51
CA PHE A 319 -47.05 2.85 5.93
C PHE A 319 -46.00 2.34 6.93
N ARG A 320 -45.20 1.33 6.58
CA ARG A 320 -44.07 0.88 7.41
C ARG A 320 -42.88 1.78 7.23
N ILE A 321 -42.53 2.20 6.01
CA ILE A 321 -41.38 3.08 5.75
C ILE A 321 -41.52 4.42 6.45
N THR A 322 -42.69 5.09 6.44
CA THR A 322 -42.79 6.41 7.10
C THR A 322 -42.65 6.29 8.62
N ASN A 323 -43.20 5.25 9.24
CA ASN A 323 -43.01 4.99 10.67
C ASN A 323 -41.58 4.54 11.00
N LEU A 324 -40.92 3.83 10.09
CA LEU A 324 -39.58 3.28 10.27
C LEU A 324 -38.50 4.33 9.97
N ILE A 325 -38.67 5.18 8.95
CA ILE A 325 -37.87 6.40 8.76
C ILE A 325 -38.11 7.34 9.92
N VAL A 326 -39.33 7.50 10.44
CA VAL A 326 -39.60 8.31 11.65
C VAL A 326 -39.03 7.66 12.91
N GLN A 327 -38.95 6.33 13.02
CA GLN A 327 -38.30 5.65 14.16
C GLN A 327 -36.78 5.59 14.03
N VAL A 328 -36.25 5.53 12.83
CA VAL A 328 -34.81 5.64 12.53
C VAL A 328 -34.40 7.10 12.72
N THR A 329 -35.10 8.09 12.17
CA THR A 329 -34.81 9.51 12.47
C THR A 329 -35.13 9.88 13.92
N LYS A 330 -36.18 9.35 14.57
CA LYS A 330 -36.39 9.58 16.01
C LYS A 330 -35.37 8.84 16.85
N GLY A 331 -34.98 7.62 16.51
CA GLY A 331 -33.90 6.86 17.16
C GLY A 331 -32.57 7.59 17.03
N PHE A 332 -32.18 7.95 15.81
CA PHE A 332 -31.04 8.83 15.51
C PHE A 332 -31.15 10.20 16.19
N MET A 333 -32.35 10.73 16.48
CA MET A 333 -32.51 12.00 17.22
C MET A 333 -32.66 11.83 18.74
N THR A 334 -32.99 10.65 19.26
CA THR A 334 -33.09 10.37 20.70
C THR A 334 -31.80 9.80 21.28
N PHE A 335 -30.95 9.20 20.45
CA PHE A 335 -29.62 8.70 20.85
C PHE A 335 -28.48 9.73 20.65
N VAL A 336 -28.77 10.88 20.02
CA VAL A 336 -27.86 12.03 19.96
C VAL A 336 -28.23 12.97 21.11
N PRO A 337 -27.43 13.08 22.19
CA PRO A 337 -27.54 14.21 23.07
C PRO A 337 -27.12 15.43 22.26
N VAL A 338 -27.99 16.43 22.18
CA VAL A 338 -27.59 17.75 21.74
C VAL A 338 -26.64 18.30 22.81
N SER A 339 -25.33 18.27 22.53
CA SER A 339 -24.29 18.96 23.30
C SER A 339 -23.37 19.72 22.37
#